data_AF-A0A9D5NB16-F1
#
_entry.id   AF-A0A9D5NB16-F1
#
_cell.length_a   1.000
_cell.length_b   1.000
_cell.length_c   1.000
_cell.angle_alpha   90.00
_cell.angle_beta   90.00
_cell.angle_gamma   90.00
#
_symmetry.space_group_name_H-M   'P 1'
#
loop_
_entity.id
_entity.type
_entity.pdbx_description
1 polymer ?
#
loop_
_entity_poly.entity_id
_entity_poly.type
_entity_poly.pdbx_seq_one_letter_code
_entity_poly.pdbx_strand_id
1 'polypeptide(L)'
;MQLFPSPKIVLSIGPLNLTWYATFIAIAAYLCYKVSENNIKKMGYSSELAEDLFFGMLPFALIGARTWYVVFEWGNQYASNPISALYIWEGGLGIYGGVLGGLAYGYYFAKKHKLSYLRWGDAVVPNLLLAQTIGRWGNFMNQEAYGRIVSEAYYTYFPEFIKAKMFINGAYREPTFLYESIANLTGFLLITFVYKKVKERKRGDLLYAYFAWYGVTRFFIEGLRSDSLYIGPFRVSQVTSVILMSIGILGILGVFRKQMTKRKPVLLFDVDGTLIDSDELIFDSFRYVFGKYEPQLQLTPEILLSFLGPSLRSSFEKYSDKDPDMLCEEYRVYNAAKHNELLKPIPHVKEMLQYFKDQGYTLGAVSTKFTNTVKLGLSVCEIQDYFDVIIGGDMVEHHKPDPEGIYKACKELGVSHDFLIYVGDSPSDIAAAHNAGAYSVAAGWTAKGKEVYNTVEPERIIDDLLEMKEVVKEVVYGGD
;
A
#
# COMPACT_ATOMS: atom_id res chain seq x y z
N MET A 1 20.89 -28.67 28.36
CA MET A 1 19.96 -27.58 28.04
C MET A 1 19.55 -26.92 29.34
N GLN A 2 19.75 -25.62 29.50
CA GLN A 2 19.39 -24.87 30.72
C GLN A 2 18.52 -23.66 30.36
N LEU A 3 17.39 -23.51 31.05
CA LEU A 3 16.50 -22.35 30.94
C LEU A 3 16.88 -21.30 31.99
N PHE A 4 16.92 -20.04 31.58
CA PHE A 4 17.23 -18.87 32.42
C PHE A 4 18.53 -19.00 33.24
N PRO A 5 19.68 -19.38 32.64
CA PRO A 5 20.92 -19.56 33.39
C PRO A 5 21.48 -18.24 33.93
N SER A 6 21.03 -17.09 33.41
CA SER A 6 21.34 -15.77 33.96
C SER A 6 20.23 -14.77 33.65
N PRO A 7 20.21 -13.58 34.29
CA PRO A 7 19.24 -12.53 33.98
C PRO A 7 19.28 -12.03 32.53
N LYS A 8 20.33 -12.34 31.75
CA LYS A 8 20.51 -11.94 30.35
C LYS A 8 20.22 -13.07 29.35
N ILE A 9 20.25 -14.32 29.79
CA ILE A 9 20.17 -15.51 28.91
C ILE A 9 18.83 -16.21 29.13
N VAL A 10 18.10 -16.47 28.05
CA VAL A 10 16.83 -17.22 28.04
C VAL A 10 17.10 -18.72 28.06
N LEU A 11 18.01 -19.17 27.20
CA LEU A 11 18.25 -20.58 26.95
C LEU A 11 19.73 -20.80 26.61
N SER A 12 20.33 -21.82 27.20
CA SER A 12 21.68 -22.28 26.86
C SER A 12 21.69 -23.75 26.42
N ILE A 13 22.33 -24.01 25.29
CA ILE A 13 22.57 -25.32 24.70
C ILE A 13 24.07 -25.44 24.38
N GLY A 14 24.84 -26.01 25.31
CA GLY A 14 26.30 -26.09 25.17
C GLY A 14 26.92 -24.69 25.11
N PRO A 15 27.74 -24.36 24.11
CA PRO A 15 28.33 -23.02 23.96
C PRO A 15 27.33 -21.98 23.40
N LEU A 16 26.17 -22.39 22.91
CA LEU A 16 25.18 -21.50 22.32
C LEU A 16 24.27 -20.90 23.38
N ASN A 17 24.19 -19.58 23.42
CA ASN A 17 23.38 -18.82 24.36
C ASN A 17 22.37 -17.93 23.63
N LEU A 18 21.09 -18.18 23.83
CA LEU A 18 20.01 -17.31 23.38
C LEU A 18 19.75 -16.24 24.44
N THR A 19 20.03 -14.97 24.11
CA THR A 19 19.84 -13.84 25.03
C THR A 19 18.43 -13.28 24.98
N TRP A 20 17.98 -12.65 26.07
CA TRP A 20 16.69 -11.93 26.09
C TRP A 20 16.65 -10.85 25.02
N TYR A 21 17.77 -10.17 24.80
CA TYR A 21 17.90 -9.16 23.75
C TYR A 21 17.59 -9.75 22.37
N ALA A 22 18.25 -10.86 22.00
CA ALA A 22 18.01 -11.52 20.71
C ALA A 22 16.55 -11.99 20.57
N THR A 23 15.97 -12.54 21.65
CA THR A 23 14.57 -12.96 21.68
C THR A 23 13.61 -11.79 21.44
N PHE A 24 13.80 -10.66 22.12
CA PHE A 24 12.97 -9.46 21.90
C PHE A 24 13.11 -8.90 20.49
N ILE A 25 14.32 -8.87 19.93
CA ILE A 25 14.54 -8.41 18.55
C ILE A 25 13.85 -9.35 17.54
N ALA A 26 13.92 -10.66 17.74
CA ALA A 26 13.24 -11.63 16.86
C ALA A 26 11.71 -11.46 16.91
N ILE A 27 11.13 -11.33 18.11
CA ILE A 27 9.70 -11.06 18.30
C ILE A 27 9.31 -9.71 17.66
N ALA A 28 10.10 -8.67 17.89
CA ALA A 28 9.91 -7.35 17.33
C ALA A 28 9.89 -7.36 15.80
N ALA A 29 10.87 -8.04 15.18
CA ALA A 29 10.97 -8.19 13.74
C ALA A 29 9.77 -8.96 13.17
N TYR A 30 9.37 -10.07 13.80
CA TYR A 30 8.22 -10.85 13.38
C TYR A 30 6.90 -10.07 13.46
N LEU A 31 6.65 -9.35 14.55
CA LEU A 31 5.44 -8.55 14.70
C LEU A 31 5.42 -7.37 13.72
N CYS A 32 6.55 -6.70 13.52
CA CYS A 32 6.69 -5.66 12.50
C CYS A 32 6.39 -6.21 11.11
N TYR A 33 6.91 -7.41 10.78
CA TYR A 33 6.61 -8.12 9.54
C TYR A 33 5.12 -8.39 9.42
N LYS A 34 4.47 -9.00 10.42
CA LYS A 34 3.04 -9.35 10.35
C LYS A 34 2.12 -8.15 10.18
N VAL A 35 2.40 -7.05 10.84
CA VAL A 35 1.62 -5.81 10.63
C VAL A 35 1.88 -5.23 9.24
N SER A 36 3.12 -5.27 8.76
CA SER A 36 3.49 -4.80 7.41
C SER A 36 2.87 -5.66 6.31
N GLU A 37 2.91 -6.99 6.45
CA GLU A 37 2.27 -7.97 5.57
C GLU A 37 0.77 -7.67 5.45
N ASN A 38 0.08 -7.50 6.57
CA ASN A 38 -1.34 -7.16 6.57
C ASN A 38 -1.63 -5.83 5.87
N ASN A 39 -0.77 -4.82 6.00
CA ASN A 39 -0.91 -3.55 5.27
C ASN A 39 -0.68 -3.74 3.76
N ILE A 40 0.32 -4.54 3.38
CA ILE A 40 0.66 -4.85 1.98
C ILE A 40 -0.47 -5.64 1.31
N LYS A 41 -1.09 -6.60 2.01
CA LYS A 41 -2.27 -7.33 1.51
C LYS A 41 -3.45 -6.42 1.26
N LYS A 42 -3.71 -5.47 2.15
CA LYS A 42 -4.74 -4.43 1.96
C LYS A 42 -4.45 -3.48 0.80
N MET A 43 -3.22 -3.45 0.29
CA MET A 43 -2.84 -2.69 -0.91
C MET A 43 -3.00 -3.49 -2.21
N GLY A 44 -3.49 -4.74 -2.15
CA GLY A 44 -3.67 -5.63 -3.31
C GLY A 44 -2.46 -6.51 -3.62
N TYR A 45 -1.44 -6.54 -2.74
CA TYR A 45 -0.24 -7.36 -2.95
C TYR A 45 -0.30 -8.68 -2.20
N SER A 46 0.45 -9.68 -2.68
CA SER A 46 0.49 -11.00 -2.09
C SER A 46 1.37 -11.06 -0.83
N SER A 47 1.13 -12.05 0.03
CA SER A 47 1.97 -12.32 1.22
C SER A 47 3.40 -12.65 0.82
N GLU A 48 3.57 -13.41 -0.25
CA GLU A 48 4.87 -13.86 -0.77
C GLU A 48 5.74 -12.65 -1.14
N LEU A 49 5.16 -11.61 -1.73
CA LEU A 49 5.90 -10.39 -2.06
C LEU A 49 6.37 -9.64 -0.79
N ALA A 50 5.57 -9.66 0.28
CA ALA A 50 5.97 -9.11 1.58
C ALA A 50 7.08 -9.95 2.24
N GLU A 51 7.01 -11.28 2.11
CA GLU A 51 8.02 -12.23 2.57
C GLU A 51 9.35 -12.03 1.85
N ASP A 52 9.33 -11.92 0.53
CA ASP A 52 10.51 -11.67 -0.30
C ASP A 52 11.23 -10.37 0.09
N LEU A 53 10.44 -9.32 0.42
CA LEU A 53 11.00 -8.08 0.95
C LEU A 53 11.63 -8.31 2.32
N PHE A 54 10.90 -8.92 3.26
CA PHE A 54 11.37 -9.12 4.63
C PHE A 54 12.62 -10.00 4.70
N PHE A 55 12.57 -11.21 4.13
CA PHE A 55 13.68 -12.15 4.12
C PHE A 55 14.86 -11.64 3.31
N GLY A 56 14.64 -10.80 2.31
CA GLY A 56 15.72 -10.13 1.60
C GLY A 56 16.36 -8.98 2.38
N MET A 57 15.59 -8.22 3.15
CA MET A 57 16.14 -7.14 3.99
C MET A 57 17.04 -7.65 5.11
N LEU A 58 16.73 -8.80 5.73
CA LEU A 58 17.50 -9.36 6.85
C LEU A 58 19.00 -9.58 6.57
N PRO A 59 19.41 -10.33 5.53
CA PRO A 59 20.82 -10.55 5.23
C PRO A 59 21.53 -9.26 4.82
N PHE A 60 20.88 -8.38 4.04
CA PHE A 60 21.47 -7.10 3.66
C PHE A 60 21.65 -6.16 4.85
N ALA A 61 20.72 -6.15 5.81
CA ALA A 61 20.89 -5.44 7.06
C ALA A 61 22.04 -6.03 7.89
N LEU A 62 22.17 -7.36 7.97
CA LEU A 62 23.28 -7.99 8.69
C LEU A 62 24.64 -7.66 8.04
N ILE A 63 24.74 -7.78 6.73
CA ILE A 63 25.95 -7.44 5.95
C ILE A 63 26.29 -5.96 6.14
N GLY A 64 25.30 -5.06 6.01
CA GLY A 64 25.51 -3.63 6.22
C GLY A 64 25.97 -3.32 7.64
N ALA A 65 25.35 -3.94 8.65
CA ALA A 65 25.73 -3.74 10.05
C ALA A 65 27.15 -4.19 10.35
N ARG A 66 27.56 -5.35 9.80
CA ARG A 66 28.92 -5.85 9.96
C ARG A 66 29.93 -4.98 9.22
N THR A 67 29.64 -4.64 7.97
CA THR A 67 30.51 -3.79 7.14
C THR A 67 30.77 -2.45 7.81
N TRP A 68 29.73 -1.81 8.33
CA TRP A 68 29.86 -0.57 9.07
C TRP A 68 30.82 -0.72 10.25
N TYR A 69 30.59 -1.71 11.12
CA TYR A 69 31.45 -1.91 12.29
C TYR A 69 32.91 -2.16 11.90
N VAL A 70 33.15 -3.04 10.92
CA VAL A 70 34.49 -3.39 10.43
C VAL A 70 35.22 -2.16 9.87
N VAL A 71 34.54 -1.29 9.13
CA VAL A 71 35.14 -0.08 8.56
C VAL A 71 35.59 0.88 9.66
N PHE A 72 34.76 1.12 10.68
CA PHE A 72 35.09 2.05 11.76
C PHE A 72 36.10 1.49 12.76
N GLU A 73 36.19 0.17 12.92
CA GLU A 73 37.13 -0.50 13.82
C GLU A 73 38.33 -1.14 13.10
N TRP A 74 38.52 -0.85 11.81
CA TRP A 74 39.50 -1.54 10.96
C TRP A 74 40.91 -1.52 11.56
N GLY A 75 41.42 -0.32 11.86
CA GLY A 75 42.77 -0.14 12.41
C GLY A 75 42.95 -0.73 13.81
N ASN A 76 41.88 -0.77 14.61
CA ASN A 76 41.94 -1.20 16.00
C ASN A 76 41.82 -2.72 16.16
N GLN A 77 40.99 -3.38 15.35
CA GLN A 77 40.55 -4.75 15.59
C GLN A 77 40.81 -5.71 14.43
N TYR A 78 40.89 -5.22 13.18
CA TYR A 78 40.86 -6.08 11.99
C TYR A 78 42.13 -6.05 11.15
N ALA A 79 42.92 -4.97 11.21
CA ALA A 79 44.13 -4.82 10.40
C ALA A 79 45.17 -5.94 10.60
N SER A 80 45.28 -6.47 11.83
CA SER A 80 46.20 -7.57 12.16
C SER A 80 45.66 -8.95 11.80
N ASN A 81 44.34 -9.12 11.67
CA ASN A 81 43.70 -10.37 11.29
C ASN A 81 42.44 -10.12 10.46
N PRO A 82 42.56 -9.77 9.16
CA PRO A 82 41.42 -9.34 8.35
C PRO A 82 40.28 -10.37 8.24
N ILE A 83 40.58 -11.67 8.38
CA ILE A 83 39.56 -12.72 8.28
C ILE A 83 38.56 -12.70 9.44
N SER A 84 38.92 -12.12 10.60
CA SER A 84 37.99 -11.98 11.74
C SER A 84 36.85 -11.02 11.44
N ALA A 85 36.95 -10.20 10.38
CA ALA A 85 35.84 -9.41 9.86
C ALA A 85 34.63 -10.26 9.47
N LEU A 86 34.79 -11.57 9.20
CA LEU A 86 33.69 -12.49 8.89
C LEU A 86 33.04 -13.12 10.13
N TYR A 87 33.65 -13.00 11.32
CA TYR A 87 33.20 -13.65 12.54
C TYR A 87 32.07 -12.86 13.21
N ILE A 88 30.89 -12.91 12.59
CA ILE A 88 29.70 -12.17 13.06
C ILE A 88 29.18 -12.65 14.43
N TRP A 89 29.55 -13.87 14.85
CA TRP A 89 29.20 -14.43 16.16
C TRP A 89 30.01 -13.82 17.31
N GLU A 90 31.10 -13.11 17.02
CA GLU A 90 31.89 -12.37 18.02
C GLU A 90 31.27 -10.99 18.37
N GLY A 91 30.11 -10.67 17.79
CA GLY A 91 29.47 -9.36 17.93
C GLY A 91 30.01 -8.36 16.90
N GLY A 92 30.02 -7.07 17.24
CA GLY A 92 30.50 -6.02 16.33
C GLY A 92 29.57 -5.78 15.14
N LEU A 93 28.35 -5.30 15.45
CA LEU A 93 27.33 -4.93 14.47
C LEU A 93 26.92 -3.48 14.69
N GLY A 94 27.07 -2.64 13.66
CA GLY A 94 26.68 -1.23 13.69
C GLY A 94 25.24 -1.02 13.21
N ILE A 95 24.38 -0.43 14.05
CA ILE A 95 22.96 -0.22 13.68
C ILE A 95 22.80 0.64 12.43
N TYR A 96 23.62 1.69 12.25
CA TYR A 96 23.59 2.55 11.06
C TYR A 96 23.85 1.76 9.78
N GLY A 97 24.84 0.86 9.81
CA GLY A 97 25.11 -0.06 8.72
C GLY A 97 23.92 -0.96 8.39
N GLY A 98 23.25 -1.48 9.42
CA GLY A 98 22.09 -2.35 9.21
C GLY A 98 20.90 -1.63 8.60
N VAL A 99 20.63 -0.41 9.05
CA VAL A 99 19.59 0.45 8.45
C VAL A 99 19.93 0.75 6.98
N LEU A 100 21.17 1.15 6.69
CA LEU A 100 21.60 1.45 5.31
C LEU A 100 21.52 0.21 4.40
N GLY A 101 21.96 -0.95 4.88
CA GLY A 101 21.87 -2.21 4.15
C GLY A 101 20.42 -2.61 3.84
N GLY A 102 19.55 -2.55 4.84
CA GLY A 102 18.12 -2.82 4.67
C GLY A 102 17.44 -1.84 3.71
N LEU A 103 17.72 -0.54 3.82
CA LEU A 103 17.19 0.49 2.92
C LEU A 103 17.68 0.31 1.48
N ALA A 104 18.95 -0.05 1.29
CA ALA A 104 19.52 -0.30 -0.03
C ALA A 104 18.83 -1.49 -0.72
N TYR A 105 18.60 -2.59 0.02
CA TYR A 105 17.84 -3.72 -0.50
C TYR A 105 16.38 -3.34 -0.78
N GLY A 106 15.70 -2.65 0.14
CA GLY A 106 14.33 -2.20 -0.06
C GLY A 106 14.18 -1.30 -1.29
N TYR A 107 15.15 -0.41 -1.54
CA TYR A 107 15.20 0.40 -2.75
C TYR A 107 15.37 -0.44 -4.02
N TYR A 108 16.32 -1.38 -4.01
CA TYR A 108 16.52 -2.33 -5.11
C TYR A 108 15.26 -3.15 -5.38
N PHE A 109 14.63 -3.69 -4.34
CA PHE A 109 13.42 -4.49 -4.42
C PHE A 109 12.27 -3.70 -5.03
N ALA A 110 11.99 -2.49 -4.51
CA ALA A 110 10.95 -1.63 -5.06
C ALA A 110 11.23 -1.27 -6.53
N LYS A 111 12.48 -1.01 -6.92
CA LYS A 111 12.84 -0.77 -8.32
C LYS A 111 12.60 -2.00 -9.20
N LYS A 112 13.05 -3.18 -8.77
CA LYS A 112 12.89 -4.46 -9.48
C LYS A 112 11.42 -4.79 -9.72
N HIS A 113 10.59 -4.57 -8.70
CA HIS A 113 9.15 -4.86 -8.74
C HIS A 113 8.29 -3.66 -9.17
N LYS A 114 8.92 -2.56 -9.60
CA LYS A 114 8.26 -1.32 -10.08
C LYS A 114 7.29 -0.71 -9.05
N LEU A 115 7.56 -0.87 -7.76
CA LEU A 115 6.73 -0.44 -6.64
C LEU A 115 6.97 1.04 -6.28
N SER A 116 5.97 1.65 -5.65
CA SER A 116 6.02 3.00 -5.11
C SER A 116 6.74 3.01 -3.75
N TYR A 117 7.89 3.67 -3.68
CA TYR A 117 8.66 3.81 -2.44
C TYR A 117 7.84 4.46 -1.31
N LEU A 118 7.03 5.48 -1.63
CA LEU A 118 6.25 6.19 -0.63
C LEU A 118 5.08 5.34 -0.12
N ARG A 119 4.40 4.61 -1.00
CA ARG A 119 3.27 3.75 -0.62
C ARG A 119 3.73 2.55 0.23
N TRP A 120 4.81 1.89 -0.19
CA TRP A 120 5.39 0.79 0.58
C TRP A 120 6.07 1.29 1.87
N GLY A 121 6.67 2.47 1.81
CA GLY A 121 7.17 3.18 2.99
C GLY A 121 6.08 3.40 4.04
N ASP A 122 4.92 3.92 3.64
CA ASP A 122 3.75 4.07 4.52
C ASP A 122 3.28 2.74 5.13
N ALA A 123 3.41 1.64 4.40
CA ALA A 123 2.96 0.32 4.84
C ALA A 123 3.90 -0.32 5.87
N VAL A 124 5.21 -0.04 5.79
CA VAL A 124 6.26 -0.73 6.54
C VAL A 124 6.89 0.15 7.63
N VAL A 125 7.30 1.36 7.29
CA VAL A 125 8.17 2.20 8.14
C VAL A 125 7.54 2.59 9.48
N PRO A 126 6.26 2.97 9.56
CA PRO A 126 5.61 3.24 10.86
C PRO A 126 5.66 2.06 11.83
N ASN A 127 5.66 0.82 11.32
CA ASN A 127 5.67 -0.39 12.14
C ASN A 127 7.03 -0.61 12.82
N LEU A 128 8.09 0.09 12.39
CA LEU A 128 9.37 0.09 13.08
C LEU A 128 9.24 0.64 14.51
N LEU A 129 8.27 1.53 14.78
CA LEU A 129 8.00 2.00 16.15
C LEU A 129 7.56 0.85 17.06
N LEU A 130 6.79 -0.10 16.55
CA LEU A 130 6.42 -1.30 17.29
C LEU A 130 7.65 -2.17 17.58
N ALA A 131 8.51 -2.36 16.58
CA ALA A 131 9.76 -3.10 16.79
C ALA A 131 10.68 -2.40 17.81
N GLN A 132 10.80 -1.07 17.72
CA GLN A 132 11.59 -0.25 18.64
C GLN A 132 11.02 -0.30 20.05
N THR A 133 9.69 -0.28 20.21
CA THR A 133 9.01 -0.44 21.51
C THR A 133 9.48 -1.71 22.21
N ILE A 134 9.43 -2.84 21.50
CA ILE A 134 9.81 -4.15 22.06
C ILE A 134 11.31 -4.26 22.24
N GLY A 135 12.10 -3.77 21.29
CA GLY A 135 13.56 -3.82 21.32
C GLY A 135 14.17 -3.12 22.54
N ARG A 136 13.54 -2.06 23.06
CA ARG A 136 14.00 -1.35 24.27
C ARG A 136 13.99 -2.22 25.53
N TRP A 137 13.12 -3.23 25.59
CA TRP A 137 13.14 -4.21 26.67
C TRP A 137 14.37 -5.11 26.62
N GLY A 138 14.98 -5.30 25.45
CA GLY A 138 16.30 -5.89 25.32
C GLY A 138 17.36 -5.08 26.06
N ASN A 139 17.40 -3.75 25.87
CA ASN A 139 18.34 -2.88 26.57
C ASN A 139 18.17 -2.94 28.09
N PHE A 140 16.92 -2.99 28.56
CA PHE A 140 16.58 -3.19 29.97
C PHE A 140 17.16 -4.50 30.52
N MET A 141 17.01 -5.61 29.80
CA MET A 141 17.57 -6.90 30.22
C MET A 141 19.10 -6.91 30.21
N ASN A 142 19.72 -6.18 29.27
CA ASN A 142 21.17 -6.02 29.21
C ASN A 142 21.74 -5.02 30.22
N GLN A 143 20.90 -4.19 30.84
CA GLN A 143 21.29 -3.05 31.67
C GLN A 143 22.21 -2.09 30.91
N GLU A 144 21.76 -1.63 29.75
CA GLU A 144 22.47 -0.66 28.91
C GLU A 144 21.53 0.48 28.48
N ALA A 145 22.08 1.54 27.86
CA ALA A 145 21.29 2.67 27.35
C ALA A 145 20.44 3.41 28.40
N TYR A 146 20.86 3.38 29.68
CA TYR A 146 20.16 3.99 30.82
C TYR A 146 20.56 5.45 31.07
N GLY A 147 19.73 6.18 31.80
CA GLY A 147 19.96 7.60 32.08
C GLY A 147 20.82 7.87 33.33
N ARG A 148 20.70 9.08 33.87
CA ARG A 148 21.47 9.55 35.03
C ARG A 148 21.14 8.81 36.33
N ILE A 149 21.91 9.07 37.38
CA ILE A 149 21.63 8.55 38.74
C ILE A 149 20.39 9.25 39.32
N VAL A 150 19.51 8.49 39.95
CA VAL A 150 18.31 8.95 40.65
C VAL A 150 18.25 8.34 42.06
N SER A 151 17.45 8.94 42.95
CA SER A 151 17.21 8.38 44.28
C SER A 151 16.34 7.13 44.22
N GLU A 152 16.38 6.29 45.26
CA GLU A 152 15.49 5.12 45.34
C GLU A 152 14.00 5.50 45.32
N ALA A 153 13.65 6.63 45.94
CA ALA A 153 12.28 7.17 45.94
C ALA A 153 11.75 7.50 44.53
N TYR A 154 12.63 7.63 43.53
CA TYR A 154 12.21 7.74 42.13
C TYR A 154 11.34 6.55 41.68
N TYR A 155 11.60 5.37 42.26
CA TYR A 155 10.95 4.11 41.91
C TYR A 155 9.72 3.78 42.76
N THR A 156 9.24 4.69 43.62
CA THR A 156 8.13 4.42 44.56
C THR A 156 6.87 3.85 43.89
N TYR A 157 6.56 4.28 42.66
CA TYR A 157 5.37 3.83 41.91
C TYR A 157 5.71 2.89 40.74
N PHE A 158 6.96 2.47 40.61
CA PHE A 158 7.38 1.55 39.57
C PHE A 158 7.20 0.10 40.03
N PRO A 159 6.90 -0.84 39.11
CA PRO A 159 6.95 -2.25 39.42
C PRO A 159 8.32 -2.68 39.97
N GLU A 160 8.32 -3.55 40.97
CA GLU A 160 9.54 -3.98 41.67
C GLU A 160 10.58 -4.58 40.71
N PHE A 161 10.15 -5.32 39.69
CA PHE A 161 11.07 -5.92 38.72
C PHE A 161 11.84 -4.86 37.90
N ILE A 162 11.25 -3.68 37.64
CA ILE A 162 11.93 -2.56 36.99
C ILE A 162 12.92 -1.94 37.97
N LYS A 163 12.45 -1.61 39.18
CA LYS A 163 13.30 -1.04 40.25
C LYS A 163 14.55 -1.89 40.48
N ALA A 164 14.37 -3.20 40.69
CA ALA A 164 15.45 -4.14 40.96
C ALA A 164 16.49 -4.20 39.84
N LYS A 165 16.06 -4.19 38.57
CA LYS A 165 16.97 -4.24 37.42
C LYS A 165 17.60 -2.90 37.06
N MET A 166 17.00 -1.79 37.48
CA MET A 166 17.55 -0.45 37.26
C MET A 166 18.51 0.02 38.36
N PHE A 167 18.78 -0.83 39.36
CA PHE A 167 19.94 -0.68 40.23
C PHE A 167 21.19 -1.21 39.50
N ILE A 168 21.99 -0.29 38.95
CA ILE A 168 23.09 -0.60 38.04
C ILE A 168 24.36 0.05 38.59
N ASN A 169 25.40 -0.75 38.78
CA ASN A 169 26.70 -0.31 39.28
C ASN A 169 26.60 0.50 40.59
N GLY A 170 25.79 0.03 41.54
CA GLY A 170 25.67 0.61 42.89
C GLY A 170 24.73 1.82 43.02
N ALA A 171 24.01 2.19 41.96
CA ALA A 171 23.06 3.30 42.01
C ALA A 171 21.80 3.02 41.18
N TYR A 172 20.67 3.59 41.60
CA TYR A 172 19.46 3.60 40.77
C TYR A 172 19.65 4.54 39.58
N ARG A 173 19.32 4.06 38.38
CA ARG A 173 19.46 4.81 37.12
C ARG A 173 18.11 5.17 36.55
N GLU A 174 18.03 6.26 35.79
CA GLU A 174 16.81 6.68 35.12
C GLU A 174 16.42 5.67 33.99
N PRO A 175 15.18 5.14 33.95
CA PRO A 175 14.76 4.08 33.03
C PRO A 175 14.39 4.60 31.64
N THR A 176 15.36 5.19 30.94
CA THR A 176 15.21 5.73 29.57
C THR A 176 14.65 4.72 28.56
N PHE A 177 14.90 3.41 28.75
CA PHE A 177 14.29 2.35 27.93
C PHE A 177 12.77 2.42 27.96
N LEU A 178 12.18 2.69 29.13
CA LEU A 178 10.73 2.70 29.33
C LEU A 178 10.13 3.94 28.67
N TYR A 179 10.78 5.09 28.81
CA TYR A 179 10.33 6.33 28.18
C TYR A 179 10.32 6.19 26.65
N GLU A 180 11.41 5.65 26.08
CA GLU A 180 11.48 5.42 24.64
C GLU A 180 10.48 4.34 24.19
N SER A 181 10.29 3.29 24.98
CA SER A 181 9.29 2.25 24.71
C SER A 181 7.88 2.84 24.66
N ILE A 182 7.51 3.68 25.63
CA ILE A 182 6.18 4.31 25.70
C ILE A 182 6.02 5.30 24.55
N ALA A 183 7.00 6.18 24.32
CA ALA A 183 6.94 7.17 23.26
C ALA A 183 6.82 6.51 21.87
N ASN A 184 7.56 5.44 21.61
CA ASN A 184 7.46 4.70 20.35
C ASN A 184 6.09 4.04 20.20
N LEU A 185 5.57 3.40 21.26
CA LEU A 185 4.24 2.79 21.22
C LEU A 185 3.16 3.84 20.96
N THR A 186 3.21 4.98 21.64
CA THR A 186 2.28 6.10 21.42
C THR A 186 2.34 6.58 19.97
N GLY A 187 3.54 6.76 19.41
CA GLY A 187 3.71 7.13 18.01
C GLY A 187 3.12 6.12 17.04
N PHE A 188 3.37 4.83 17.28
CA PHE A 188 2.79 3.75 16.49
C PHE A 188 1.25 3.79 16.51
N LEU A 189 0.65 3.95 17.70
CA LEU A 189 -0.79 4.01 17.86
C LEU A 189 -1.40 5.26 17.19
N LEU A 190 -0.79 6.43 17.36
CA LEU A 190 -1.25 7.67 16.74
C LEU A 190 -1.16 7.60 15.22
N ILE A 191 -0.04 7.14 14.67
CA ILE A 191 0.12 7.04 13.21
C ILE A 191 -0.86 6.01 12.63
N THR A 192 -0.98 4.84 13.26
CA THR A 192 -1.76 3.71 12.72
C THR A 192 -3.26 3.88 12.87
N PHE A 193 -3.74 4.42 14.00
CA PHE A 193 -5.16 4.46 14.32
C PHE A 193 -5.79 5.85 14.19
N VAL A 194 -4.98 6.91 14.22
CA VAL A 194 -5.46 8.30 14.10
C VAL A 194 -5.05 8.87 12.74
N TYR A 195 -3.75 9.04 12.49
CA TYR A 195 -3.29 9.75 11.29
C TYR A 195 -3.61 9.00 9.99
N LYS A 196 -3.58 7.67 10.00
CA LYS A 196 -3.99 6.84 8.86
C LYS A 196 -5.45 7.07 8.41
N LYS A 197 -6.32 7.59 9.29
CA LYS A 197 -7.73 7.86 9.00
C LYS A 197 -7.99 9.30 8.50
N VAL A 198 -6.97 10.15 8.43
CA VAL A 198 -7.12 11.50 7.89
C VAL A 198 -7.35 11.42 6.38
N LYS A 199 -8.43 12.06 5.90
CA LYS A 199 -8.90 11.95 4.51
C LYS A 199 -7.96 12.61 3.52
N GLU A 200 -7.35 13.73 3.89
CA GLU A 200 -6.46 14.55 3.07
C GLU A 200 -5.01 14.01 3.02
N ARG A 201 -4.77 12.84 3.63
CA ARG A 201 -3.45 12.23 3.71
C ARG A 201 -2.94 11.85 2.32
N LYS A 202 -1.69 12.19 2.03
CA LYS A 202 -1.03 11.85 0.77
C LYS A 202 -0.07 10.67 0.97
N ARG A 203 0.36 10.07 -0.14
CA ARG A 203 1.32 8.94 -0.11
C ARG A 203 2.66 9.40 0.47
N GLY A 204 3.18 8.64 1.42
CA GLY A 204 4.42 8.92 2.14
C GLY A 204 4.21 9.63 3.48
N ASP A 205 3.02 10.18 3.74
CA ASP A 205 2.76 10.94 4.95
C ASP A 205 2.95 10.11 6.23
N LEU A 206 2.62 8.80 6.23
CA LEU A 206 2.83 7.95 7.42
C LEU A 206 4.31 7.68 7.65
N LEU A 207 5.06 7.42 6.57
CA LEU A 207 6.53 7.32 6.62
C LEU A 207 7.17 8.62 7.15
N TYR A 208 6.69 9.78 6.70
CA TYR A 208 7.22 11.06 7.16
C TYR A 208 6.83 11.36 8.60
N ALA A 209 5.62 10.99 9.02
CA ALA A 209 5.19 11.08 10.41
C ALA A 209 6.05 10.20 11.32
N TYR A 210 6.47 9.02 10.87
CA TYR A 210 7.46 8.20 11.57
C TYR A 210 8.78 8.95 11.76
N PHE A 211 9.33 9.55 10.70
CA PHE A 211 10.60 10.29 10.80
C PHE A 211 10.50 11.49 11.75
N ALA A 212 9.41 12.24 11.70
CA ALA A 212 9.15 13.34 12.62
C ALA A 212 9.03 12.84 14.07
N TRP A 213 8.19 11.84 14.32
CA TRP A 213 7.93 11.30 15.66
C TRP A 213 9.16 10.66 16.28
N TYR A 214 9.81 9.75 15.54
CA TYR A 214 10.99 9.04 16.03
C TYR A 214 12.17 10.00 16.18
N GLY A 215 12.32 10.96 15.26
CA GLY A 215 13.34 12.00 15.37
C GLY A 215 13.21 12.80 16.68
N VAL A 216 12.00 13.29 16.98
CA VAL A 216 11.68 13.98 18.26
C VAL A 216 11.97 13.08 19.45
N THR A 217 11.41 11.87 19.46
CA THR A 217 11.57 10.89 20.55
C THR A 217 13.05 10.64 20.81
N ARG A 218 13.81 10.33 19.77
CA ARG A 218 15.23 10.00 19.88
C ARG A 218 16.07 11.19 20.31
N PHE A 219 15.72 12.42 19.92
CA PHE A 219 16.45 13.62 20.33
C PHE A 219 16.41 13.84 21.85
N PHE A 220 15.21 13.75 22.43
CA PHE A 220 15.02 13.95 23.87
C PHE A 220 15.58 12.78 24.69
N ILE A 221 15.30 11.53 24.29
CA ILE A 221 15.83 10.36 25.00
C ILE A 221 17.35 10.33 24.95
N GLU A 222 17.97 10.68 23.82
CA GLU A 222 19.42 10.75 23.74
C GLU A 222 20.01 11.78 24.70
N GLY A 223 19.33 12.89 24.96
CA GLY A 223 19.77 13.88 25.95
C GLY A 223 19.76 13.36 27.39
N LEU A 224 18.91 12.37 27.70
CA LEU A 224 18.80 11.76 29.02
C LEU A 224 19.80 10.63 29.26
N ARG A 225 20.37 10.05 28.18
CA ARG A 225 21.29 8.92 28.28
C ARG A 225 22.65 9.31 28.87
N SER A 226 23.18 8.40 29.68
CA SER A 226 24.54 8.50 30.23
C SER A 226 25.61 8.00 29.26
N ASP A 227 25.23 7.15 28.31
CA ASP A 227 26.09 6.48 27.34
C ASP A 227 25.69 6.86 25.91
N SER A 228 26.53 7.65 25.24
CA SER A 228 26.24 8.15 23.89
C SER A 228 27.45 8.02 22.97
N LEU A 229 27.17 7.81 21.69
CA LEU A 229 28.18 7.89 20.64
C LEU A 229 28.36 9.36 20.23
N TYR A 230 29.61 9.83 20.23
CA TYR A 230 29.95 11.20 19.87
C TYR A 230 30.72 11.28 18.55
N ILE A 231 30.50 12.37 17.82
CA ILE A 231 31.37 12.83 16.73
C ILE A 231 31.77 14.28 17.04
N GLY A 232 33.04 14.47 17.43
CA GLY A 232 33.47 15.73 18.04
C GLY A 232 32.60 16.06 19.28
N PRO A 233 32.05 17.28 19.38
CA PRO A 233 31.24 17.69 20.53
C PRO A 233 29.78 17.19 20.46
N PHE A 234 29.35 16.57 19.36
CA PHE A 234 27.95 16.26 19.12
C PHE A 234 27.63 14.79 19.34
N ARG A 235 26.49 14.51 20.01
CA ARG A 235 25.93 13.16 20.06
C ARG A 235 25.38 12.78 18.69
N VAL A 236 25.88 11.70 18.10
CA VAL A 236 25.51 11.27 16.74
C VAL A 236 24.00 11.10 16.62
N SER A 237 23.36 10.51 17.63
CA SER A 237 21.91 10.28 17.59
C SER A 237 21.07 11.55 17.63
N GLN A 238 21.52 12.63 18.28
CA GLN A 238 20.82 13.92 18.24
C GLN A 238 20.94 14.59 16.86
N VAL A 239 22.11 14.50 16.22
CA VAL A 239 22.30 14.99 14.86
C VAL A 239 21.40 14.24 13.89
N THR A 240 21.38 12.91 13.95
CA THR A 240 20.50 12.10 13.08
C THR A 240 19.03 12.37 13.36
N SER A 241 18.65 12.63 14.61
CA SER A 241 17.27 13.01 14.97
C SER A 241 16.82 14.29 14.30
N VAL A 242 17.66 15.33 14.29
CA VAL A 242 17.34 16.61 13.63
C VAL A 242 17.13 16.38 12.14
N ILE A 243 17.99 15.59 11.49
CA ILE A 243 17.84 15.24 10.07
C ILE A 243 16.51 14.51 9.81
N LEU A 244 16.19 13.50 10.62
CA LEU A 244 14.92 12.76 10.49
C LEU A 244 13.72 13.67 10.71
N MET A 245 13.74 14.55 11.72
CA MET A 245 12.68 15.52 11.95
C MET A 245 12.50 16.45 10.76
N SER A 246 13.58 17.00 10.22
CA SER A 246 13.52 17.88 9.04
C SER A 246 12.95 17.15 7.83
N ILE A 247 13.39 15.93 7.55
CA ILE A 247 12.86 15.12 6.44
C ILE A 247 11.37 14.83 6.66
N GLY A 248 10.96 14.45 7.88
CA GLY A 248 9.57 14.19 8.21
C GLY A 248 8.67 15.41 8.02
N ILE A 249 9.06 16.57 8.56
CA ILE A 249 8.28 17.80 8.45
C ILE A 249 8.20 18.27 6.99
N LEU A 250 9.33 18.37 6.29
CA LEU A 250 9.36 18.80 4.89
C LEU A 250 8.60 17.82 3.98
N GLY A 251 8.63 16.53 4.29
CA GLY A 251 7.88 15.50 3.59
C GLY A 251 6.36 15.68 3.71
N ILE A 252 5.85 15.88 4.94
CA ILE A 252 4.42 16.14 5.20
C ILE A 252 3.97 17.44 4.51
N LEU A 253 4.81 18.48 4.55
CA LEU A 253 4.57 19.74 3.83
C LEU A 253 4.61 19.61 2.30
N GLY A 254 4.99 18.43 1.77
CA GLY A 254 4.96 18.12 0.35
C GLY A 254 6.19 18.57 -0.45
N VAL A 255 7.27 19.00 0.20
CA VAL A 255 8.48 19.54 -0.45
C VAL A 255 9.10 18.52 -1.42
N PHE A 256 9.08 17.24 -1.09
CA PHE A 256 9.68 16.18 -1.90
C PHE A 256 8.74 15.59 -2.97
N ARG A 257 7.46 16.01 -3.05
CA ARG A 257 6.46 15.36 -3.91
C ARG A 257 6.85 15.38 -5.38
N LYS A 258 7.11 16.55 -5.95
CA LYS A 258 7.46 16.71 -7.38
C LYS A 258 8.68 15.88 -7.81
N GLN A 259 9.59 15.59 -6.87
CA GLN A 259 10.80 14.80 -7.14
C GLN A 259 10.52 13.29 -7.06
N MET A 260 9.60 12.87 -6.19
CA MET A 260 9.27 11.47 -5.91
C MET A 260 8.12 10.92 -6.78
N THR A 261 7.26 11.77 -7.37
CA THR A 261 6.09 11.37 -8.18
C THR A 261 6.25 11.65 -9.68
N LYS A 262 7.42 11.38 -10.26
CA LYS A 262 7.65 11.57 -11.71
C LYS A 262 6.93 10.57 -12.62
N ARG A 263 6.29 9.55 -12.06
CA ARG A 263 5.65 8.48 -12.84
C ARG A 263 4.20 8.86 -13.16
N LYS A 264 3.85 8.86 -14.44
CA LYS A 264 2.46 9.02 -14.88
C LYS A 264 1.65 7.81 -14.44
N PRO A 265 0.45 8.01 -13.87
CA PRO A 265 -0.43 6.91 -13.56
C PRO A 265 -0.90 6.24 -14.84
N VAL A 266 -1.13 4.94 -14.75
CA VAL A 266 -1.88 4.17 -15.75
C VAL A 266 -3.34 4.49 -15.53
N LEU A 267 -4.08 4.72 -16.62
CA LEU A 267 -5.52 4.94 -16.58
C LEU A 267 -6.20 3.69 -17.14
N LEU A 268 -6.93 2.98 -16.29
CA LEU A 268 -7.79 1.89 -16.71
C LEU A 268 -9.24 2.34 -16.62
N PHE A 269 -10.04 1.92 -17.59
CA PHE A 269 -11.44 2.30 -17.70
C PHE A 269 -12.28 1.03 -17.83
N ASP A 270 -13.43 1.00 -17.15
CA ASP A 270 -14.54 0.21 -17.65
C ASP A 270 -15.02 0.77 -19.00
N VAL A 271 -15.80 -0.02 -19.73
CA VAL A 271 -16.21 0.29 -21.09
C VAL A 271 -17.66 0.75 -21.15
N ASP A 272 -18.59 -0.06 -20.64
CA ASP A 272 -20.02 0.16 -20.80
C ASP A 272 -20.52 1.13 -19.72
N GLY A 273 -21.18 2.20 -20.12
CA GLY A 273 -21.57 3.28 -19.18
C GLY A 273 -20.41 4.21 -18.80
N THR A 274 -19.16 3.84 -19.08
CA THR A 274 -17.97 4.66 -18.77
C THR A 274 -17.36 5.31 -20.02
N LEU A 275 -17.08 4.53 -21.07
CA LEU A 275 -16.51 5.03 -22.34
C LEU A 275 -17.54 5.05 -23.45
N ILE A 276 -18.48 4.11 -23.40
CA ILE A 276 -19.51 3.86 -24.39
C ILE A 276 -20.87 3.95 -23.73
N ASP A 277 -21.78 4.73 -24.32
CA ASP A 277 -23.20 4.68 -24.01
C ASP A 277 -23.81 3.46 -24.70
N SER A 278 -24.09 2.44 -23.90
CA SER A 278 -24.68 1.18 -24.35
C SER A 278 -26.16 1.04 -23.99
N ASP A 279 -26.72 1.98 -23.24
CA ASP A 279 -28.05 1.84 -22.63
C ASP A 279 -29.14 1.75 -23.70
N GLU A 280 -29.11 2.65 -24.68
CA GLU A 280 -30.11 2.66 -25.75
C GLU A 280 -30.05 1.39 -26.62
N LEU A 281 -28.85 0.87 -26.89
CA LEU A 281 -28.67 -0.39 -27.62
C LEU A 281 -29.27 -1.56 -26.82
N ILE A 282 -29.10 -1.58 -25.50
CA ILE A 282 -29.68 -2.59 -24.61
C ILE A 282 -31.21 -2.47 -24.61
N PHE A 283 -31.74 -1.27 -24.42
CA PHE A 283 -33.18 -1.02 -24.37
C PHE A 283 -33.87 -1.31 -25.70
N ASP A 284 -33.27 -0.95 -26.84
CA ASP A 284 -33.79 -1.29 -28.16
C ASP A 284 -33.81 -2.81 -28.39
N SER A 285 -32.76 -3.51 -27.94
CA SER A 285 -32.69 -4.97 -28.07
C SER A 285 -33.76 -5.68 -27.22
N PHE A 286 -34.03 -5.22 -26.00
CA PHE A 286 -35.14 -5.74 -25.19
C PHE A 286 -36.49 -5.39 -25.79
N ARG A 287 -36.69 -4.16 -26.29
CA ARG A 287 -37.92 -3.74 -26.97
C ARG A 287 -38.21 -4.60 -28.20
N TYR A 288 -37.18 -4.95 -28.97
CA TYR A 288 -37.33 -5.85 -30.12
C TYR A 288 -37.81 -7.25 -29.71
N VAL A 289 -37.10 -7.89 -28.76
CA VAL A 289 -37.41 -9.27 -28.36
C VAL A 289 -38.77 -9.35 -27.66
N PHE A 290 -39.05 -8.47 -26.69
CA PHE A 290 -40.36 -8.44 -26.03
C PHE A 290 -41.47 -7.98 -26.97
N GLY A 291 -41.23 -7.05 -27.89
CA GLY A 291 -42.24 -6.67 -28.89
C GLY A 291 -42.66 -7.83 -29.79
N LYS A 292 -41.73 -8.75 -30.08
CA LYS A 292 -42.00 -9.96 -30.87
C LYS A 292 -42.69 -11.06 -30.06
N TYR A 293 -42.25 -11.28 -28.82
CA TYR A 293 -42.66 -12.46 -28.05
C TYR A 293 -43.67 -12.17 -26.94
N GLU A 294 -43.65 -10.98 -26.35
CA GLU A 294 -44.55 -10.51 -25.30
C GLU A 294 -45.16 -9.14 -25.68
N PRO A 295 -45.90 -9.04 -26.79
CA PRO A 295 -46.41 -7.76 -27.30
C PRO A 295 -47.34 -7.01 -26.33
N GLN A 296 -47.91 -7.72 -25.35
CA GLN A 296 -48.73 -7.17 -24.27
C GLN A 296 -47.92 -6.51 -23.14
N LEU A 297 -46.61 -6.77 -23.05
CA LEU A 297 -45.75 -6.20 -22.02
C LEU A 297 -45.40 -4.75 -22.36
N GLN A 298 -45.87 -3.82 -21.54
CA GLN A 298 -45.46 -2.41 -21.63
C GLN A 298 -44.13 -2.20 -20.91
N LEU A 299 -43.07 -1.96 -21.66
CA LEU A 299 -41.74 -1.66 -21.13
C LEU A 299 -41.66 -0.19 -20.71
N THR A 300 -42.03 0.12 -19.47
CA THR A 300 -41.85 1.45 -18.89
C THR A 300 -40.36 1.75 -18.66
N PRO A 301 -39.97 3.04 -18.50
CA PRO A 301 -38.58 3.39 -18.19
C PRO A 301 -38.02 2.66 -16.97
N GLU A 302 -38.84 2.45 -15.93
CA GLU A 302 -38.44 1.72 -14.72
C GLU A 302 -38.14 0.25 -15.00
N ILE A 303 -38.91 -0.39 -15.90
CA ILE A 303 -38.67 -1.78 -16.31
C ILE A 303 -37.39 -1.87 -17.14
N LEU A 304 -37.19 -0.95 -18.09
CA LEU A 304 -35.98 -0.90 -18.91
C LEU A 304 -34.72 -0.74 -18.05
N LEU A 305 -34.75 0.20 -17.09
CA LEU A 305 -33.67 0.39 -16.12
C LEU A 305 -33.41 -0.87 -15.28
N SER A 306 -34.44 -1.66 -14.96
CA SER A 306 -34.30 -2.93 -14.23
C SER A 306 -33.52 -4.01 -14.99
N PHE A 307 -33.32 -3.85 -16.31
CA PHE A 307 -32.48 -4.74 -17.11
C PHE A 307 -31.00 -4.42 -17.02
N LEU A 308 -30.63 -3.23 -16.55
CA LEU A 308 -29.23 -2.84 -16.42
C LEU A 308 -28.61 -3.47 -15.17
N GLY A 309 -27.96 -4.63 -15.33
CA GLY A 309 -27.18 -5.27 -14.25
C GLY A 309 -27.39 -6.79 -14.14
N PRO A 310 -28.63 -7.30 -14.07
CA PRO A 310 -28.90 -8.74 -14.07
C PRO A 310 -28.42 -9.44 -15.34
N SER A 311 -28.32 -10.78 -15.30
CA SER A 311 -28.03 -11.55 -16.51
C SER A 311 -29.20 -11.51 -17.49
N LEU A 312 -28.93 -11.56 -18.81
CA LEU A 312 -29.97 -11.57 -19.85
C LEU A 312 -31.04 -12.64 -19.58
N ARG A 313 -30.60 -13.83 -19.16
CA ARG A 313 -31.48 -14.95 -18.80
C ARG A 313 -32.45 -14.58 -17.69
N SER A 314 -31.94 -14.04 -16.57
CA SER A 314 -32.77 -13.62 -15.44
C SER A 314 -33.73 -12.50 -15.83
N SER A 315 -33.30 -11.57 -16.69
CA SER A 315 -34.17 -10.51 -17.21
C SER A 315 -35.33 -11.07 -18.04
N PHE A 316 -35.10 -12.08 -18.89
CA PHE A 316 -36.17 -12.69 -19.68
C PHE A 316 -37.11 -13.57 -18.84
N GLU A 317 -36.56 -14.41 -17.94
CA GLU A 317 -37.34 -15.29 -17.05
C GLU A 317 -38.33 -14.51 -16.17
N LYS A 318 -38.02 -13.25 -15.85
CA LYS A 318 -38.88 -12.40 -15.02
C LYS A 318 -40.15 -11.94 -15.73
N TYR A 319 -40.15 -11.87 -17.06
CA TYR A 319 -41.22 -11.24 -17.83
C TYR A 319 -41.77 -12.10 -18.98
N SER A 320 -41.24 -13.32 -19.19
CA SER A 320 -41.66 -14.24 -20.25
C SER A 320 -41.56 -15.69 -19.77
N ASP A 321 -42.59 -16.48 -20.04
CA ASP A 321 -42.62 -17.94 -19.77
C ASP A 321 -41.96 -18.77 -20.89
N LYS A 322 -41.47 -18.12 -21.97
CA LYS A 322 -40.77 -18.80 -23.08
C LYS A 322 -39.36 -19.22 -22.70
N ASP A 323 -38.78 -20.09 -23.52
CA ASP A 323 -37.40 -20.55 -23.37
C ASP A 323 -36.42 -19.35 -23.32
N PRO A 324 -35.79 -19.08 -22.17
CA PRO A 324 -34.94 -17.91 -22.00
C PRO A 324 -33.63 -18.02 -22.79
N ASP A 325 -33.15 -19.22 -23.09
CA ASP A 325 -31.91 -19.40 -23.87
C ASP A 325 -32.15 -19.01 -25.34
N MET A 326 -33.34 -19.32 -25.89
CA MET A 326 -33.76 -18.86 -27.21
C MET A 326 -33.91 -17.33 -27.28
N LEU A 327 -34.54 -16.71 -26.29
CA LEU A 327 -34.68 -15.25 -26.22
C LEU A 327 -33.32 -14.55 -26.08
N CYS A 328 -32.41 -15.11 -25.28
CA CYS A 328 -31.04 -14.61 -25.15
C CYS A 328 -30.29 -14.65 -26.48
N GLU A 329 -30.44 -15.72 -27.25
CA GLU A 329 -29.77 -15.84 -28.55
C GLU A 329 -30.32 -14.81 -29.55
N GLU A 330 -31.64 -14.67 -29.62
CA GLU A 330 -32.25 -13.67 -30.52
C GLU A 330 -31.89 -12.24 -30.12
N TYR A 331 -31.85 -11.94 -28.81
CA TYR A 331 -31.33 -10.69 -28.30
C TYR A 331 -29.91 -10.44 -28.80
N ARG A 332 -29.00 -11.41 -28.67
CA ARG A 332 -27.59 -11.26 -29.07
C ARG A 332 -27.44 -11.01 -30.56
N VAL A 333 -28.22 -11.71 -31.40
CA VAL A 333 -28.21 -11.52 -32.86
C VAL A 333 -28.68 -10.11 -33.23
N TYR A 334 -29.80 -9.66 -32.68
CA TYR A 334 -30.33 -8.33 -32.95
C TYR A 334 -29.41 -7.23 -32.42
N ASN A 335 -28.93 -7.39 -31.19
CA ASN A 335 -28.00 -6.48 -30.54
C ASN A 335 -26.71 -6.33 -31.36
N ALA A 336 -26.12 -7.44 -31.82
CA ALA A 336 -24.94 -7.43 -32.70
C ALA A 336 -25.21 -6.69 -34.02
N ALA A 337 -26.38 -6.87 -34.64
CA ALA A 337 -26.75 -6.19 -35.87
C ALA A 337 -26.94 -4.67 -35.70
N LYS A 338 -27.36 -4.23 -34.51
CA LYS A 338 -27.61 -2.81 -34.19
C LYS A 338 -26.44 -2.07 -33.54
N HIS A 339 -25.33 -2.76 -33.25
CA HIS A 339 -24.13 -2.16 -32.64
C HIS A 339 -23.66 -0.91 -33.39
N ASN A 340 -23.55 -0.97 -34.72
CA ASN A 340 -23.05 0.16 -35.52
C ASN A 340 -23.98 1.39 -35.54
N GLU A 341 -25.26 1.20 -35.23
CA GLU A 341 -26.29 2.23 -35.35
C GLU A 341 -26.55 2.95 -34.02
N LEU A 342 -26.58 2.21 -32.91
CA LEU A 342 -27.06 2.72 -31.62
C LEU A 342 -25.95 2.96 -30.60
N LEU A 343 -24.78 2.37 -30.78
CA LEU A 343 -23.68 2.48 -29.83
C LEU A 343 -22.95 3.81 -30.04
N LYS A 344 -22.91 4.64 -28.99
CA LYS A 344 -22.33 5.99 -29.05
C LYS A 344 -21.21 6.15 -28.03
N PRO A 345 -20.18 6.95 -28.33
CA PRO A 345 -19.18 7.32 -27.34
C PRO A 345 -19.82 8.22 -26.27
N ILE A 346 -19.43 8.05 -25.01
CA ILE A 346 -19.77 9.01 -23.94
C ILE A 346 -19.21 10.40 -24.32
N PRO A 347 -19.92 11.50 -24.02
CA PRO A 347 -19.43 12.85 -24.31
C PRO A 347 -17.99 13.07 -23.85
N HIS A 348 -17.22 13.77 -24.68
CA HIS A 348 -15.79 14.09 -24.46
C HIS A 348 -14.82 12.90 -24.33
N VAL A 349 -15.24 11.64 -24.51
CA VAL A 349 -14.34 10.49 -24.38
C VAL A 349 -13.16 10.56 -25.36
N LYS A 350 -13.39 10.89 -26.63
CA LYS A 350 -12.33 11.03 -27.65
C LYS A 350 -11.34 12.14 -27.28
N GLU A 351 -11.84 13.28 -26.82
CA GLU A 351 -11.01 14.40 -26.40
C GLU A 351 -10.13 14.02 -25.20
N MET A 352 -10.71 13.36 -24.21
CA MET A 352 -10.01 12.88 -23.02
C MET A 352 -8.91 11.87 -23.38
N LEU A 353 -9.24 10.84 -24.17
CA LEU A 353 -8.29 9.81 -24.59
C LEU A 353 -7.14 10.41 -25.41
N GLN A 354 -7.45 11.28 -26.38
CA GLN A 354 -6.45 11.97 -27.20
C GLN A 354 -5.52 12.81 -26.34
N TYR A 355 -6.06 13.62 -25.42
CA TYR A 355 -5.25 14.42 -24.51
C TYR A 355 -4.26 13.57 -23.73
N PHE A 356 -4.71 12.46 -23.14
CA PHE A 356 -3.82 11.61 -22.35
C PHE A 356 -2.80 10.86 -23.21
N LYS A 357 -3.14 10.43 -24.42
CA LYS A 357 -2.15 9.83 -25.35
C LYS A 357 -1.12 10.84 -25.84
N ASP A 358 -1.51 12.07 -26.16
CA ASP A 358 -0.59 13.14 -26.54
C ASP A 358 0.37 13.48 -25.40
N GLN A 359 -0.14 13.42 -24.17
CA GLN A 359 0.66 13.54 -22.97
C GLN A 359 1.41 12.24 -22.62
N GLY A 360 1.40 11.19 -23.43
CA GLY A 360 2.17 9.96 -23.22
C GLY A 360 1.76 9.15 -21.99
N TYR A 361 0.47 9.13 -21.64
CA TYR A 361 -0.09 8.22 -20.65
C TYR A 361 -0.36 6.86 -21.26
N THR A 362 -0.32 5.83 -20.40
CA THR A 362 -0.73 4.46 -20.75
C THR A 362 -2.20 4.28 -20.42
N LEU A 363 -2.98 3.84 -21.40
CA LEU A 363 -4.43 3.68 -21.29
C LEU A 363 -4.81 2.20 -21.47
N GLY A 364 -5.76 1.71 -20.69
CA GLY A 364 -6.31 0.37 -20.88
C GLY A 364 -7.80 0.29 -20.61
N ALA A 365 -8.44 -0.72 -21.17
CA ALA A 365 -9.85 -1.01 -20.96
C ALA A 365 -10.02 -2.36 -20.25
N VAL A 366 -10.90 -2.43 -19.26
CA VAL A 366 -11.21 -3.65 -18.49
C VAL A 366 -12.72 -3.79 -18.37
N SER A 367 -13.31 -4.79 -19.04
CA SER A 367 -14.75 -5.02 -19.05
C SER A 367 -15.09 -6.45 -18.66
N THR A 368 -16.31 -6.67 -18.18
CA THR A 368 -16.88 -8.01 -17.95
C THR A 368 -17.42 -8.64 -19.23
N LYS A 369 -17.56 -7.89 -20.33
CA LYS A 369 -17.95 -8.42 -21.65
C LYS A 369 -16.80 -9.16 -22.32
N PHE A 370 -17.13 -10.08 -23.23
CA PHE A 370 -16.15 -10.78 -24.06
C PHE A 370 -15.27 -9.80 -24.85
N THR A 371 -13.98 -10.11 -24.94
CA THR A 371 -12.94 -9.27 -25.55
C THR A 371 -13.30 -8.83 -26.98
N ASN A 372 -13.87 -9.72 -27.78
CA ASN A 372 -14.30 -9.39 -29.15
C ASN A 372 -15.45 -8.38 -29.18
N THR A 373 -16.40 -8.49 -28.27
CA THR A 373 -17.52 -7.53 -28.13
C THR A 373 -17.01 -6.16 -27.70
N VAL A 374 -16.08 -6.13 -26.73
CA VAL A 374 -15.44 -4.89 -26.26
C VAL A 374 -14.71 -4.20 -27.40
N LYS A 375 -13.86 -4.93 -28.12
CA LYS A 375 -13.10 -4.42 -29.28
C LYS A 375 -14.01 -3.88 -30.38
N LEU A 376 -15.10 -4.59 -30.68
CA LEU A 376 -16.10 -4.14 -31.64
C LEU A 376 -16.71 -2.80 -31.21
N GLY A 377 -17.20 -2.69 -29.97
CA GLY A 377 -17.79 -1.45 -29.45
C GLY A 377 -16.81 -0.27 -29.48
N LEU A 378 -15.57 -0.49 -29.03
CA LEU A 378 -14.51 0.52 -29.09
C LEU A 378 -14.15 0.92 -30.53
N SER A 379 -14.18 -0.02 -31.47
CA SER A 379 -13.91 0.23 -32.90
C SER A 379 -15.03 1.04 -33.55
N VAL A 380 -16.29 0.71 -33.27
CA VAL A 380 -17.47 1.46 -33.76
C VAL A 380 -17.44 2.89 -33.27
N CYS A 381 -17.01 3.10 -32.02
CA CYS A 381 -16.81 4.44 -31.47
C CYS A 381 -15.52 5.13 -31.91
N GLU A 382 -14.68 4.49 -32.74
CA GLU A 382 -13.36 4.99 -33.18
C GLU A 382 -12.44 5.37 -32.01
N ILE A 383 -12.46 4.58 -30.93
CA ILE A 383 -11.63 4.79 -29.74
C ILE A 383 -10.74 3.59 -29.38
N GLN A 384 -10.79 2.49 -30.13
CA GLN A 384 -9.99 1.31 -29.84
C GLN A 384 -8.48 1.59 -29.83
N ASP A 385 -8.00 2.39 -30.79
CA ASP A 385 -6.56 2.58 -31.02
C ASP A 385 -5.87 3.44 -29.94
N TYR A 386 -6.62 4.04 -29.02
CA TYR A 386 -6.05 4.75 -27.87
C TYR A 386 -5.54 3.78 -26.80
N PHE A 387 -6.07 2.55 -26.73
CA PHE A 387 -5.79 1.62 -25.65
C PHE A 387 -4.56 0.75 -25.92
N ASP A 388 -3.64 0.73 -24.95
CA ASP A 388 -2.44 -0.10 -24.96
C ASP A 388 -2.75 -1.55 -24.53
N VAL A 389 -3.85 -1.75 -23.79
CA VAL A 389 -4.35 -3.07 -23.38
C VAL A 389 -5.88 -3.08 -23.31
N ILE A 390 -6.50 -4.20 -23.69
CA ILE A 390 -7.95 -4.41 -23.59
C ILE A 390 -8.17 -5.80 -22.97
N ILE A 391 -8.74 -5.83 -21.78
CA ILE A 391 -9.08 -7.06 -21.04
C ILE A 391 -10.60 -7.25 -21.06
N GLY A 392 -11.05 -8.33 -21.69
CA GLY A 392 -12.45 -8.77 -21.61
C GLY A 392 -12.68 -9.81 -20.52
N GLY A 393 -13.94 -10.12 -20.23
CA GLY A 393 -14.35 -11.08 -19.23
C GLY A 393 -13.86 -12.51 -19.51
N ASP A 394 -13.74 -12.90 -20.78
CA ASP A 394 -13.19 -14.20 -21.20
C ASP A 394 -11.70 -14.38 -20.93
N MET A 395 -11.03 -13.32 -20.51
CA MET A 395 -9.62 -13.36 -20.13
C MET A 395 -9.43 -13.59 -18.62
N VAL A 396 -10.50 -13.66 -17.83
CA VAL A 396 -10.41 -13.82 -16.36
C VAL A 396 -11.31 -14.93 -15.87
N GLU A 397 -10.93 -15.57 -14.77
CA GLU A 397 -11.76 -16.56 -14.08
C GLU A 397 -12.77 -15.87 -13.15
N HIS A 398 -12.32 -14.86 -12.41
CA HIS A 398 -13.14 -14.10 -11.48
C HIS A 398 -13.42 -12.71 -12.05
N HIS A 399 -14.70 -12.40 -12.21
CA HIS A 399 -15.15 -11.09 -12.68
C HIS A 399 -15.26 -10.08 -11.53
N LYS A 400 -15.36 -8.79 -11.88
CA LYS A 400 -15.65 -7.69 -10.94
C LYS A 400 -16.81 -8.09 -10.01
N PRO A 401 -16.69 -7.90 -8.68
CA PRO A 401 -15.76 -7.01 -7.98
C PRO A 401 -14.37 -7.60 -7.70
N ASP A 402 -14.04 -8.78 -8.23
CA ASP A 402 -12.68 -9.30 -8.15
C ASP A 402 -11.69 -8.43 -8.98
N PRO A 403 -10.49 -8.13 -8.46
CA PRO A 403 -9.50 -7.31 -9.15
C PRO A 403 -8.70 -8.05 -10.25
N GLU A 404 -8.99 -9.33 -10.55
CA GLU A 404 -8.23 -10.14 -11.52
C GLU A 404 -8.02 -9.43 -12.88
N GLY A 405 -9.07 -8.80 -13.43
CA GLY A 405 -8.97 -8.06 -14.69
C GLY A 405 -8.01 -6.88 -14.64
N ILE A 406 -7.98 -6.16 -13.51
CA ILE A 406 -7.05 -5.05 -13.25
C ILE A 406 -5.61 -5.58 -13.16
N TYR A 407 -5.40 -6.67 -12.43
CA TYR A 407 -4.07 -7.28 -12.31
C TYR A 407 -3.56 -7.81 -13.65
N LYS A 408 -4.45 -8.41 -14.46
CA LYS A 408 -4.10 -8.88 -15.80
C LYS A 408 -3.69 -7.72 -16.72
N ALA A 409 -4.45 -6.63 -16.73
CA ALA A 409 -4.08 -5.41 -17.44
C ALA A 409 -2.72 -4.87 -16.99
N CYS A 410 -2.48 -4.78 -15.68
CA CYS A 410 -1.19 -4.32 -15.14
C CYS A 410 -0.02 -5.24 -15.55
N LYS A 411 -0.25 -6.56 -15.55
CA LYS A 411 0.74 -7.56 -15.96
C LYS A 411 1.11 -7.42 -17.44
N GLU A 412 0.13 -7.26 -18.32
CA GLU A 412 0.37 -7.07 -19.76
C GLU A 412 1.08 -5.75 -20.06
N LEU A 413 0.75 -4.69 -19.33
CA LEU A 413 1.45 -3.40 -19.41
C LEU A 413 2.84 -3.42 -18.74
N GLY A 414 3.16 -4.48 -17.98
CA GLY A 414 4.39 -4.58 -17.20
C GLY A 414 4.51 -3.49 -16.13
N VAL A 415 3.40 -3.06 -15.53
CA VAL A 415 3.33 -2.01 -14.50
C VAL A 415 2.79 -2.58 -13.19
N SER A 416 3.02 -1.86 -12.08
CA SER A 416 2.39 -2.18 -10.81
C SER A 416 1.08 -1.39 -10.67
N HIS A 417 0.13 -1.92 -9.92
CA HIS A 417 -1.12 -1.24 -9.58
C HIS A 417 -0.93 -0.10 -8.55
N ASP A 418 0.31 0.18 -8.12
CA ASP A 418 0.64 1.30 -7.26
C ASP A 418 0.33 2.66 -7.88
N PHE A 419 0.41 2.80 -9.20
CA PHE A 419 0.17 4.06 -9.90
C PHE A 419 -0.97 3.91 -10.88
N LEU A 420 -2.08 3.34 -10.41
CA LEU A 420 -3.25 3.07 -11.21
C LEU A 420 -4.42 3.95 -10.77
N ILE A 421 -5.07 4.59 -11.74
CA ILE A 421 -6.40 5.16 -11.60
C ILE A 421 -7.35 4.28 -12.40
N TYR A 422 -8.43 3.84 -11.75
CA TYR A 422 -9.46 3.02 -12.36
C TYR A 422 -10.78 3.79 -12.40
N VAL A 423 -11.37 3.92 -13.58
CA VAL A 423 -12.63 4.65 -13.80
C VAL A 423 -13.74 3.67 -14.14
N GLY A 424 -14.88 3.76 -13.49
CA GLY A 424 -16.05 2.92 -13.80
C GLY A 424 -17.36 3.54 -13.30
N ASP A 425 -18.49 3.01 -13.77
CA ASP A 425 -19.82 3.56 -13.46
C ASP A 425 -20.62 2.72 -12.46
N SER A 426 -20.06 1.60 -11.98
CA SER A 426 -20.81 0.65 -11.15
C SER A 426 -20.17 0.40 -9.77
N PRO A 427 -20.95 -0.03 -8.76
CA PRO A 427 -20.40 -0.45 -7.48
C PRO A 427 -19.34 -1.57 -7.59
N SER A 428 -19.49 -2.49 -8.56
CA SER A 428 -18.54 -3.59 -8.75
C SER A 428 -17.20 -3.10 -9.32
N ASP A 429 -17.21 -2.05 -10.13
CA ASP A 429 -16.00 -1.36 -10.61
C ASP A 429 -15.21 -0.74 -9.46
N ILE A 430 -15.89 0.01 -8.60
CA ILE A 430 -15.25 0.68 -7.46
C ILE A 430 -14.72 -0.35 -6.47
N ALA A 431 -15.48 -1.41 -6.20
CA ALA A 431 -15.01 -2.51 -5.37
C ALA A 431 -13.79 -3.23 -5.98
N ALA A 432 -13.77 -3.48 -7.29
CA ALA A 432 -12.60 -4.06 -7.96
C ALA A 432 -11.37 -3.15 -7.85
N ALA A 433 -11.54 -1.84 -8.04
CA ALA A 433 -10.47 -0.85 -7.86
C ALA A 433 -9.91 -0.87 -6.43
N HIS A 434 -10.77 -0.86 -5.41
CA HIS A 434 -10.35 -0.95 -4.00
C HIS A 434 -9.62 -2.25 -3.69
N ASN A 435 -10.14 -3.38 -4.19
CA ASN A 435 -9.51 -4.69 -4.01
C ASN A 435 -8.14 -4.78 -4.70
N ALA A 436 -7.97 -4.08 -5.82
CA ALA A 436 -6.68 -3.88 -6.48
C ALA A 436 -5.77 -2.85 -5.78
N GLY A 437 -6.30 -2.13 -4.79
CA GLY A 437 -5.63 -0.99 -4.18
C GLY A 437 -5.33 0.14 -5.19
N ALA A 438 -6.16 0.30 -6.21
CA ALA A 438 -6.11 1.38 -7.18
C ALA A 438 -6.84 2.64 -6.66
N TYR A 439 -6.56 3.80 -7.25
CA TYR A 439 -7.37 5.00 -7.00
C TYR A 439 -8.64 4.91 -7.85
N SER A 440 -9.80 4.84 -7.22
CA SER A 440 -11.08 4.65 -7.89
C SER A 440 -11.74 5.99 -8.24
N VAL A 441 -12.31 6.06 -9.43
CA VAL A 441 -13.06 7.21 -9.93
C VAL A 441 -14.41 6.69 -10.42
N ALA A 442 -15.49 7.18 -9.83
CA ALA A 442 -16.83 6.83 -10.28
C ALA A 442 -17.33 7.82 -11.34
N ALA A 443 -17.90 7.28 -12.41
CA ALA A 443 -18.59 8.02 -13.46
C ALA A 443 -20.02 8.37 -13.01
N GLY A 444 -20.29 9.64 -12.68
CA GLY A 444 -21.56 10.12 -12.10
C GLY A 444 -22.71 10.31 -13.09
N TRP A 445 -22.46 10.18 -14.39
CA TRP A 445 -23.47 10.44 -15.44
C TRP A 445 -24.46 9.29 -15.65
N THR A 446 -24.16 8.05 -15.22
CA THR A 446 -25.11 6.92 -15.34
C THR A 446 -25.99 6.77 -14.10
N ALA A 447 -27.13 6.07 -14.25
CA ALA A 447 -27.99 5.75 -13.11
C ALA A 447 -27.25 4.91 -12.06
N LYS A 448 -26.45 3.93 -12.50
CA LYS A 448 -25.60 3.10 -11.63
C LYS A 448 -24.51 3.94 -10.94
N GLY A 449 -23.94 4.90 -11.66
CA GLY A 449 -22.93 5.81 -11.14
C GLY A 449 -23.42 6.62 -9.96
N LYS A 450 -24.68 7.07 -10.02
CA LYS A 450 -25.35 7.77 -8.92
C LYS A 450 -25.63 6.86 -7.72
N GLU A 451 -25.85 5.56 -7.95
CA GLU A 451 -26.08 4.57 -6.88
C GLU A 451 -24.80 4.13 -6.16
N VAL A 452 -23.62 4.37 -6.72
CA VAL A 452 -22.32 4.04 -6.10
C VAL A 452 -22.28 4.55 -4.65
N TYR A 453 -22.76 5.77 -4.40
CA TYR A 453 -22.79 6.39 -3.07
C TYR A 453 -23.48 5.56 -1.98
N ASN A 454 -24.47 4.76 -2.36
CA ASN A 454 -25.26 3.99 -1.40
C ASN A 454 -24.56 2.69 -0.98
N THR A 455 -23.50 2.30 -1.69
CA THR A 455 -22.93 0.95 -1.59
C THR A 455 -21.40 0.92 -1.42
N VAL A 456 -20.67 1.87 -2.03
CA VAL A 456 -19.19 1.94 -1.97
C VAL A 456 -18.74 3.41 -2.04
N GLU A 457 -17.73 3.80 -1.26
CA GLU A 457 -17.18 5.17 -1.30
C GLU A 457 -15.98 5.26 -2.24
N PRO A 458 -16.10 5.81 -3.47
CA PRO A 458 -14.95 6.01 -4.35
C PRO A 458 -14.06 7.15 -3.86
N GLU A 459 -12.80 7.19 -4.28
CA GLU A 459 -11.92 8.32 -3.97
C GLU A 459 -12.33 9.61 -4.67
N ARG A 460 -12.92 9.51 -5.87
CA ARG A 460 -13.45 10.65 -6.63
C ARG A 460 -14.69 10.28 -7.43
N ILE A 461 -15.55 11.27 -7.65
CA ILE A 461 -16.66 11.20 -8.60
C ILE A 461 -16.45 12.34 -9.60
N ILE A 462 -16.73 12.05 -10.86
CA ILE A 462 -16.71 13.01 -11.96
C ILE A 462 -18.04 12.94 -12.70
N ASP A 463 -18.56 14.09 -13.12
CA ASP A 463 -19.78 14.18 -13.93
C ASP A 463 -19.43 14.38 -15.41
N ASP A 464 -18.16 14.69 -15.72
CA ASP A 464 -17.62 14.79 -17.08
C ASP A 464 -16.21 14.18 -17.18
N LEU A 465 -15.91 13.48 -18.28
CA LEU A 465 -14.61 12.84 -18.51
C LEU A 465 -13.44 13.84 -18.59
N LEU A 466 -13.67 15.11 -18.91
CA LEU A 466 -12.63 16.14 -18.93
C LEU A 466 -12.10 16.46 -17.53
N GLU A 467 -12.87 16.20 -16.47
CA GLU A 467 -12.43 16.35 -15.09
C GLU A 467 -11.27 15.41 -14.73
N MET A 468 -11.07 14.33 -15.49
CA MET A 468 -9.91 13.43 -15.32
C MET A 468 -8.58 14.18 -15.36
N LYS A 469 -8.49 15.30 -16.09
CA LYS A 469 -7.29 16.16 -16.11
C LYS A 469 -6.93 16.66 -14.70
N GLU A 470 -7.93 17.06 -13.93
CA GLU A 470 -7.75 17.50 -12.54
C GLU A 470 -7.53 16.33 -11.60
N VAL A 471 -8.28 15.23 -11.75
CA VAL A 471 -8.06 14.00 -10.95
C VAL A 471 -6.62 13.51 -11.06
N VAL A 472 -6.08 13.43 -12.28
CA VAL A 472 -4.69 12.99 -12.49
C VAL A 472 -3.70 13.96 -11.86
N LYS A 473 -3.93 15.28 -11.92
CA LYS A 473 -3.07 16.26 -11.24
C LYS A 473 -3.13 16.08 -9.73
N GLU A 474 -4.32 15.89 -9.15
CA GLU A 474 -4.50 15.66 -7.72
C GLU A 474 -3.78 14.39 -7.25
N VAL A 475 -3.88 13.30 -8.01
CA VAL A 475 -3.22 12.02 -7.67
C VAL A 475 -1.70 12.11 -7.82
N VAL A 476 -1.18 12.83 -8.82
CA VAL A 476 0.26 12.93 -9.11
C VAL A 476 0.96 13.98 -8.26
N TYR A 477 0.35 15.15 -8.09
CA TYR A 477 0.97 16.31 -7.44
C TYR A 477 0.42 16.57 -6.03
N GLY A 478 -0.72 15.96 -5.68
CA GLY A 478 -1.47 16.26 -4.46
C GLY A 478 -2.15 17.61 -4.63
N GLY A 479 -3.49 17.65 -4.69
CA GLY A 479 -4.30 18.85 -4.99
C GLY A 479 -3.78 20.15 -4.36
N ASP A 480 -3.93 21.24 -5.13
CA ASP A 480 -3.44 22.59 -4.82
C ASP A 480 -3.92 23.12 -3.45
#